data_AF-A0A2V6XN26-F1
#
_entry.id   AF-A0A2V6XN26-F1
#
_cell.length_a   1.000
_cell.length_b   1.000
_cell.length_c   1.000
_cell.angle_alpha   90.00
_cell.angle_beta   90.00
_cell.angle_gamma   90.00
#
_symmetry.space_group_name_H-M   'P 1'
#
loop_
_entity.id
_entity.type
_entity.pdbx_description
1 polymer ?
#
loop_
_entity_poly.entity_id
_entity_poly.type
_entity_poly.pdbx_seq_one_letter_code
_entity_poly.pdbx_strand_id
1 'polypeptide(L)'
;MPASKYVRPTVWVPPAVSAVLQPQPPLAPSIPPVHAVDLMTEAGSAAFGARWRVKEAKLVECPALTNALPEFKTTYDIEPHAELLGFDDSDWAVITPADLGVRRGGGLVSFIWFRTTLTIPANVAGFDTAGAKAVFCVNVDDYAEVWINGAMPRTPGRPSPGAIQGFNMPNRVVLADGAVSPGDRFEIAVFAINGPISAAPGNFLFVREAKVEFFR
;
A
#
# COMPACT_ATOMS: atom_id res chain seq x y z
N MET A 1 12.91 -6.35 20.17
CA MET A 1 12.09 -5.68 19.14
C MET A 1 11.80 -4.29 19.65
N PRO A 2 12.08 -3.21 18.89
CA PRO A 2 11.63 -1.89 19.27
C PRO A 2 10.11 -1.93 19.47
N ALA A 3 9.61 -1.23 20.50
CA ALA A 3 8.19 -1.17 20.77
C ALA A 3 7.45 -0.69 19.51
N SER A 4 6.44 -1.44 19.06
CA SER A 4 5.62 -1.03 17.93
C SER A 4 5.05 0.36 18.22
N LYS A 5 5.21 1.31 17.27
CA LYS A 5 4.59 2.64 17.37
C LYS A 5 3.06 2.56 17.26
N TYR A 6 2.52 1.40 16.88
CA TYR A 6 1.08 1.19 16.78
C TYR A 6 0.45 1.17 18.16
N VAL A 7 -0.56 2.01 18.36
CA VAL A 7 -1.43 1.96 19.54
C VAL A 7 -2.80 1.52 19.04
N ARG A 8 -3.19 0.30 19.40
CA ARG A 8 -4.50 -0.24 19.06
C ARG A 8 -5.59 0.66 19.65
N PRO A 9 -6.61 1.07 18.86
CA PRO A 9 -7.77 1.74 19.40
C PRO A 9 -8.49 0.85 20.42
N THR A 10 -8.82 1.40 21.58
CA THR A 10 -9.60 0.69 22.61
C THR A 10 -11.07 1.14 22.64
N VAL A 11 -11.40 2.25 21.99
CA VAL A 11 -12.74 2.83 21.93
C VAL A 11 -12.96 3.44 20.55
N TRP A 12 -14.15 3.22 19.98
CA TRP A 12 -14.53 3.93 18.75
C TRP A 12 -14.89 5.37 19.08
N VAL A 13 -14.33 6.32 18.33
CA VAL A 13 -14.63 7.75 18.43
C VAL A 13 -15.11 8.23 17.05
N PRO A 14 -16.27 8.90 16.96
CA PRO A 14 -16.72 9.46 15.70
C PRO A 14 -15.74 10.53 15.19
N PRO A 15 -15.57 10.67 13.86
CA PRO A 15 -14.73 11.73 13.31
C PRO A 15 -15.28 13.11 13.71
N ALA A 16 -14.38 14.02 14.08
CA ALA A 16 -14.74 15.39 14.49
C ALA A 16 -15.36 16.22 13.35
N VAL A 17 -15.09 15.84 12.09
CA VAL A 17 -15.59 16.50 10.89
C VAL A 17 -16.42 15.50 10.11
N SER A 18 -17.60 15.93 9.64
CA SER A 18 -18.46 15.12 8.77
C SER A 18 -17.70 14.72 7.50
N ALA A 19 -17.89 13.47 7.06
CA ALA A 19 -17.25 12.95 5.84
C ALA A 19 -17.55 13.81 4.60
N VAL A 20 -18.73 14.46 4.54
CA VAL A 20 -19.11 15.34 3.43
C VAL A 20 -18.22 16.59 3.36
N LEU A 21 -17.72 17.06 4.51
CA LEU A 21 -16.85 18.22 4.63
C LEU A 21 -15.36 17.87 4.51
N GLN A 22 -15.01 16.58 4.48
CA GLN A 22 -13.63 16.15 4.29
C GLN A 22 -13.21 16.33 2.82
N PRO A 23 -11.96 16.75 2.58
CA PRO A 23 -11.45 16.92 1.22
C PRO A 23 -11.41 15.59 0.47
N GLN A 24 -11.45 15.70 -0.86
CA GLN A 24 -11.20 14.57 -1.75
C GLN A 24 -9.74 14.14 -1.61
N PRO A 25 -9.45 12.85 -1.37
CA PRO A 25 -8.08 12.33 -1.46
C PRO A 25 -7.47 12.61 -2.83
N PRO A 26 -6.15 12.88 -2.91
CA PRO A 26 -5.47 13.08 -4.19
C PRO A 26 -5.74 11.91 -5.15
N LEU A 27 -6.24 12.24 -6.35
CA LEU A 27 -6.49 11.26 -7.40
C LEU A 27 -5.39 11.33 -8.45
N ALA A 28 -4.97 10.17 -8.94
CA ALA A 28 -4.10 10.09 -10.09
C ALA A 28 -4.80 10.72 -11.32
N PRO A 29 -4.06 11.41 -12.20
CA PRO A 29 -4.64 11.93 -13.44
C PRO A 29 -5.33 10.82 -14.26
N SER A 30 -6.43 11.19 -14.92
CA SER A 30 -7.20 10.30 -15.81
C SER A 30 -6.72 10.32 -17.26
N ILE A 31 -5.60 10.99 -17.53
CA ILE A 31 -4.89 10.94 -18.81
C ILE A 31 -3.81 9.84 -18.79
N PRO A 32 -3.30 9.40 -19.94
CA PRO A 32 -2.15 8.50 -19.98
C PRO A 32 -0.90 9.15 -19.33
N PRO A 33 -0.05 8.37 -18.63
CA PRO A 33 1.23 8.87 -18.17
C PRO A 33 2.14 9.20 -19.36
N VAL A 34 2.95 10.25 -19.22
CA VAL A 34 3.97 10.60 -20.23
C VAL A 34 5.21 9.70 -20.13
N HIS A 35 5.41 9.07 -18.98
CA HIS A 35 6.45 8.08 -18.74
C HIS A 35 6.02 7.12 -17.62
N ALA A 36 6.38 5.85 -17.74
CA ALA A 36 6.10 4.85 -16.71
C ALA A 36 7.31 3.92 -16.56
N VAL A 37 7.64 3.60 -15.31
CA VAL A 37 8.81 2.78 -14.97
C VAL A 37 8.35 1.54 -14.23
N ASP A 38 8.64 0.38 -14.79
CA ASP A 38 8.25 -0.93 -14.24
C ASP A 38 9.16 -1.34 -13.07
N LEU A 39 8.61 -1.32 -11.86
CA LEU A 39 9.31 -1.70 -10.63
C LEU A 39 9.48 -3.21 -10.47
N MET A 40 8.85 -4.04 -11.31
CA MET A 40 9.08 -5.49 -11.33
C MET A 40 10.33 -5.87 -12.11
N THR A 41 11.00 -4.91 -12.77
CA THR A 41 12.30 -5.10 -13.40
C THR A 41 13.44 -4.66 -12.50
N GLU A 42 14.61 -5.29 -12.65
CA GLU A 42 15.84 -4.86 -11.96
C GLU A 42 16.18 -3.40 -12.28
N ALA A 43 16.10 -3.01 -13.55
CA ALA A 43 16.43 -1.65 -13.98
C ALA A 43 15.46 -0.61 -13.39
N GLY A 44 14.15 -0.89 -13.39
CA GLY A 44 13.15 0.04 -12.87
C GLY A 44 13.21 0.17 -11.35
N SER A 45 13.34 -0.94 -10.61
CA SER A 45 13.55 -0.87 -9.16
C SER A 45 14.86 -0.15 -8.81
N ALA A 46 15.97 -0.45 -9.51
CA ALA A 46 17.25 0.20 -9.30
C ALA A 46 17.20 1.71 -9.54
N ALA A 47 16.41 2.19 -10.51
CA ALA A 47 16.26 3.61 -10.81
C ALA A 47 15.72 4.43 -9.62
N PHE A 48 14.93 3.81 -8.73
CA PHE A 48 14.41 4.44 -7.51
C PHE A 48 15.16 4.03 -6.24
N GLY A 49 16.19 3.18 -6.35
CA GLY A 49 16.84 2.54 -5.21
C GLY A 49 15.92 1.59 -4.44
N ALA A 50 14.87 1.08 -5.08
CA ALA A 50 13.87 0.21 -4.46
C ALA A 50 14.49 -1.12 -4.02
N ARG A 51 14.18 -1.54 -2.80
CA ARG A 51 14.51 -2.86 -2.25
C ARG A 51 13.25 -3.44 -1.64
N TRP A 52 12.71 -4.47 -2.28
CA TRP A 52 11.46 -5.07 -1.86
C TRP A 52 11.67 -6.04 -0.72
N ARG A 53 10.86 -5.87 0.33
CA ARG A 53 10.78 -6.77 1.47
C ARG A 53 9.37 -7.32 1.60
N VAL A 54 9.26 -8.55 2.07
CA VAL A 54 7.98 -9.24 2.18
C VAL A 54 7.84 -9.96 3.52
N LYS A 55 6.63 -9.94 4.07
CA LYS A 55 6.26 -10.73 5.26
C LYS A 55 4.80 -11.11 5.22
N GLU A 56 4.50 -12.32 5.66
CA GLU A 56 3.11 -12.74 5.89
C GLU A 56 2.49 -11.88 7.01
N ALA A 57 1.24 -11.49 6.81
CA ALA A 57 0.42 -10.86 7.82
C ALA A 57 -0.64 -11.83 8.34
N LYS A 58 -1.02 -11.68 9.61
CA LYS A 58 -1.97 -12.56 10.28
C LYS A 58 -3.08 -11.75 10.92
N LEU A 59 -4.29 -12.29 10.84
CA LEU A 59 -5.37 -11.90 11.74
C LEU A 59 -5.06 -12.45 13.12
N VAL A 60 -5.00 -11.55 14.10
CA VAL A 60 -4.77 -11.89 15.51
C VAL A 60 -6.01 -11.54 16.30
N GLU A 61 -6.51 -12.47 17.10
CA GLU A 61 -7.63 -12.19 18.01
C GLU A 61 -7.16 -11.21 19.10
N CYS A 62 -7.98 -10.21 19.40
CA CYS A 62 -7.68 -9.17 20.38
C CYS A 62 -8.96 -8.73 21.12
N PRO A 63 -8.85 -7.95 22.22
CA PRO A 63 -10.01 -7.42 22.90
C PRO A 63 -10.87 -6.53 21.98
N ALA A 64 -12.19 -6.65 22.09
CA ALA A 64 -13.10 -5.73 21.42
C ALA A 64 -12.98 -4.30 21.97
N LEU A 65 -13.50 -3.33 21.21
CA LEU A 65 -13.60 -1.95 21.67
C LEU A 65 -14.52 -1.87 22.90
N THR A 66 -14.19 -0.99 23.85
CA THR A 66 -14.93 -0.87 25.11
C THR A 66 -16.38 -0.43 24.94
N ASN A 67 -16.72 0.16 23.79
CA ASN A 67 -18.08 0.57 23.42
C ASN A 67 -18.70 -0.31 22.32
N ALA A 68 -18.19 -1.53 22.10
CA ALA A 68 -18.86 -2.54 21.28
C ALA A 68 -20.14 -3.07 21.96
N LEU A 69 -20.97 -3.82 21.22
CA LEU A 69 -22.14 -4.49 21.83
C LEU A 69 -21.68 -5.53 22.85
N PRO A 70 -22.40 -5.74 23.98
CA PRO A 70 -21.93 -6.54 25.12
C PRO A 70 -21.55 -7.99 24.81
N GLU A 71 -22.14 -8.58 23.78
CA GLU A 71 -21.86 -9.95 23.34
C GLU A 71 -20.49 -10.12 22.66
N PHE A 72 -19.90 -9.04 22.12
CA PHE A 72 -18.60 -9.09 21.46
C PHE A 72 -17.49 -8.76 22.45
N LYS A 73 -16.84 -9.81 22.99
CA LYS A 73 -15.72 -9.68 23.92
C LYS A 73 -14.37 -9.55 23.21
N THR A 74 -14.24 -10.19 22.06
CA THR A 74 -13.04 -10.18 21.21
C THR A 74 -13.38 -9.75 19.80
N THR A 75 -12.34 -9.36 19.07
CA THR A 75 -12.35 -9.02 17.64
C THR A 75 -11.01 -9.45 17.04
N TYR A 76 -10.73 -9.03 15.80
CA TYR A 76 -9.47 -9.29 15.13
C TYR A 76 -8.76 -8.00 14.74
N ASP A 77 -7.42 -8.06 14.74
CA ASP A 77 -6.52 -7.04 14.22
C ASP A 77 -5.51 -7.69 13.27
N ILE A 78 -4.71 -6.91 12.55
CA ILE A 78 -3.66 -7.40 11.67
C ILE A 78 -2.28 -7.21 12.29
N GLU A 79 -1.46 -8.25 12.28
CA GLU A 79 -0.04 -8.15 12.61
C GLU A 79 0.86 -8.64 11.47
N PRO A 80 1.99 -7.97 11.19
CA PRO A 80 2.43 -6.70 11.80
C PRO A 80 1.69 -5.47 11.23
N HIS A 81 1.73 -4.35 11.96
CA HIS A 81 1.31 -3.01 11.50
C HIS A 81 2.37 -2.35 10.63
N ALA A 82 2.64 -2.98 9.49
CA ALA A 82 3.67 -2.58 8.56
C ALA A 82 3.22 -1.47 7.62
N GLU A 83 2.11 -0.80 7.88
CA GLU A 83 1.76 0.48 7.28
C GLU A 83 2.58 1.63 7.88
N LEU A 84 3.02 1.53 9.13
CA LEU A 84 3.53 2.67 9.89
C LEU A 84 4.78 3.32 9.27
N LEU A 85 4.87 4.65 9.45
CA LEU A 85 6.05 5.43 9.07
C LEU A 85 7.27 5.08 9.94
N GLY A 86 8.37 4.73 9.28
CA GLY A 86 9.58 4.27 9.92
C GLY A 86 9.40 2.92 10.63
N PHE A 87 8.49 2.06 10.13
CA PHE A 87 8.41 0.67 10.54
C PHE A 87 9.74 -0.04 10.20
N ASP A 88 10.29 -0.77 11.18
CA ASP A 88 11.52 -1.52 10.99
C ASP A 88 11.21 -2.88 10.34
N ASP A 89 11.46 -2.96 9.03
CA ASP A 89 11.35 -4.17 8.23
C ASP A 89 12.71 -4.82 7.94
N SER A 90 13.77 -4.45 8.67
CA SER A 90 15.14 -4.89 8.36
C SER A 90 15.36 -6.40 8.49
N ASP A 91 14.55 -7.10 9.31
CA ASP A 91 14.57 -8.55 9.48
C ASP A 91 13.71 -9.31 8.46
N TRP A 92 13.01 -8.61 7.57
CA TRP A 92 12.12 -9.24 6.58
C TRP A 92 12.92 -9.83 5.41
N ALA A 93 12.34 -10.84 4.76
CA ALA A 93 12.91 -11.42 3.56
C ALA A 93 12.97 -10.36 2.44
N VAL A 94 14.17 -10.15 1.90
CA VAL A 94 14.38 -9.34 0.70
C VAL A 94 14.09 -10.22 -0.51
N ILE A 95 13.33 -9.69 -1.47
CA ILE A 95 12.99 -10.38 -2.72
C ILE A 95 13.49 -9.57 -3.92
N THR A 96 13.77 -10.24 -5.03
CA THR A 96 14.10 -9.53 -6.27
C THR A 96 12.85 -8.82 -6.82
N PRO A 97 13.01 -7.80 -7.67
CA PRO A 97 11.90 -7.19 -8.40
C PRO A 97 11.04 -8.21 -9.16
N ALA A 98 11.66 -9.18 -9.83
CA ALA A 98 10.95 -10.22 -10.57
C ALA A 98 10.14 -11.14 -9.64
N ASP A 99 10.64 -11.37 -8.43
CA ASP A 99 9.97 -12.19 -7.43
C ASP A 99 8.66 -11.57 -6.95
N LEU A 100 8.37 -10.28 -7.16
CA LEU A 100 7.05 -9.70 -6.85
C LEU A 100 5.90 -10.49 -7.49
N GLY A 101 6.12 -11.04 -8.68
CA GLY A 101 5.15 -11.86 -9.41
C GLY A 101 5.06 -13.32 -8.97
N VAL A 102 5.90 -13.75 -8.02
CA VAL A 102 5.87 -15.13 -7.50
C VAL A 102 4.68 -15.30 -6.56
N ARG A 103 3.95 -16.41 -6.74
CA ARG A 103 2.82 -16.80 -5.89
C ARG A 103 3.28 -17.03 -4.45
N ARG A 104 2.56 -16.46 -3.48
CA ARG A 104 2.85 -16.54 -2.05
C ARG A 104 1.60 -16.82 -1.22
N GLY A 105 1.85 -17.22 0.03
CA GLY A 105 0.82 -17.60 1.00
C GLY A 105 0.38 -19.05 0.84
N GLY A 106 -0.51 -19.48 1.74
CA GLY A 106 -1.11 -20.83 1.72
C GLY A 106 -2.27 -20.99 0.75
N GLY A 107 -2.60 -19.96 -0.04
CA GLY A 107 -3.86 -19.84 -0.76
C GLY A 107 -5.03 -19.50 0.15
N LEU A 108 -6.27 -19.71 -0.30
CA LEU A 108 -7.49 -19.33 0.43
C LEU A 108 -7.46 -17.84 0.83
N VAL A 109 -7.96 -17.48 2.01
CA VAL A 109 -7.79 -16.12 2.54
C VAL A 109 -6.41 -16.01 3.18
N SER A 110 -5.55 -15.15 2.63
CA SER A 110 -4.21 -14.90 3.15
C SER A 110 -3.81 -13.44 2.93
N PHE A 111 -2.86 -12.96 3.74
CA PHE A 111 -2.45 -11.56 3.79
C PHE A 111 -0.94 -11.44 3.74
N ILE A 112 -0.42 -10.53 2.93
CA ILE A 112 1.02 -10.32 2.77
C ILE A 112 1.33 -8.84 2.73
N TRP A 113 2.34 -8.42 3.46
CA TRP A 113 2.93 -7.10 3.31
C TRP A 113 4.08 -7.14 2.31
N PHE A 114 4.06 -6.20 1.36
CA PHE A 114 5.23 -5.81 0.58
C PHE A 114 5.64 -4.40 0.98
N ARG A 115 6.92 -4.20 1.27
CA ARG A 115 7.48 -2.88 1.62
C ARG A 115 8.66 -2.54 0.73
N THR A 116 8.80 -1.26 0.42
CA THR A 116 9.99 -0.70 -0.23
C THR A 116 10.11 0.78 0.11
N THR A 117 11.27 1.37 -0.16
CA THR A 117 11.44 2.82 -0.20
C THR A 117 11.80 3.24 -1.61
N LEU A 118 11.11 4.26 -2.12
CA LEU A 118 11.41 4.86 -3.42
C LEU A 118 12.08 6.21 -3.20
N THR A 119 13.16 6.48 -3.93
CA THR A 119 13.77 7.82 -4.02
C THR A 119 13.62 8.29 -5.46
N ILE A 120 13.03 9.47 -5.68
CA ILE A 120 12.84 10.02 -7.02
C ILE A 120 14.22 10.38 -7.61
N PRO A 121 14.65 9.75 -8.72
CA PRO A 121 15.90 10.11 -9.36
C PRO A 121 15.74 11.41 -10.15
N ALA A 122 16.83 12.11 -10.45
CA ALA A 122 16.77 13.28 -11.34
C ALA A 122 16.33 12.91 -12.77
N ASN A 123 16.72 11.71 -13.21
CA ASN A 123 16.34 11.18 -14.51
C ASN A 123 16.07 9.68 -14.38
N VAL A 124 15.09 9.18 -15.11
CA VAL A 124 14.86 7.75 -15.27
C VAL A 124 14.64 7.43 -16.73
N ALA A 125 15.50 6.58 -17.30
CA ALA A 125 15.43 6.17 -18.71
C ALA A 125 15.27 7.33 -19.71
N GLY A 126 15.95 8.46 -19.48
CA GLY A 126 15.88 9.64 -20.35
C GLY A 126 14.77 10.63 -20.00
N PHE A 127 13.89 10.33 -19.04
CA PHE A 127 12.85 11.23 -18.55
C PHE A 127 13.33 12.07 -17.36
N ASP A 128 13.31 13.40 -17.48
CA ASP A 128 13.52 14.34 -16.37
C ASP A 128 12.28 14.37 -15.45
N THR A 129 12.48 13.97 -14.19
CA THR A 129 11.41 13.81 -13.21
C THR A 129 11.00 15.12 -12.54
N ALA A 130 11.84 16.17 -12.63
CA ALA A 130 11.59 17.42 -11.93
C ALA A 130 10.28 18.05 -12.40
N GLY A 131 9.42 18.44 -11.45
CA GLY A 131 8.16 19.10 -11.76
C GLY A 131 7.05 18.17 -12.26
N ALA A 132 7.30 16.85 -12.37
CA ALA A 132 6.26 15.89 -12.74
C ALA A 132 5.38 15.52 -11.55
N LYS A 133 4.12 15.16 -11.80
CA LYS A 133 3.31 14.44 -10.80
C LYS A 133 3.66 12.96 -10.88
N ALA A 134 3.98 12.33 -9.75
CA ALA A 134 4.32 10.92 -9.68
C ALA A 134 3.21 10.12 -8.96
N VAL A 135 2.87 8.96 -9.53
CA VAL A 135 1.86 8.05 -9.02
C VAL A 135 2.48 6.67 -8.88
N PHE A 136 2.38 6.07 -7.70
CA PHE A 136 2.66 4.66 -7.50
C PHE A 136 1.43 3.85 -7.90
N CYS A 137 1.59 3.00 -8.91
CA CYS A 137 0.55 2.12 -9.40
C CYS A 137 0.94 0.67 -9.11
N VAL A 138 0.07 -0.05 -8.39
CA VAL A 138 0.26 -1.47 -8.09
C VAL A 138 -1.04 -2.22 -8.35
N ASN A 139 -0.92 -3.38 -8.98
CA ASN A 139 -2.00 -4.33 -9.13
C ASN A 139 -1.59 -5.63 -8.42
N VAL A 140 -2.33 -6.01 -7.40
CA VAL A 140 -2.16 -7.28 -6.68
C VAL A 140 -3.28 -8.21 -7.11
N ASP A 141 -3.00 -9.52 -7.17
CA ASP A 141 -4.07 -10.51 -7.34
C ASP A 141 -5.16 -10.31 -6.28
N ASP A 142 -6.40 -10.24 -6.74
CA ASP A 142 -7.62 -9.98 -5.95
C ASP A 142 -7.72 -8.57 -5.36
N TYR A 143 -7.04 -8.24 -4.26
CA TYR A 143 -7.16 -6.92 -3.62
C TYR A 143 -5.85 -6.42 -2.98
N ALA A 144 -5.75 -5.10 -2.83
CA ALA A 144 -4.71 -4.47 -2.03
C ALA A 144 -5.18 -3.17 -1.35
N GLU A 145 -4.47 -2.87 -0.26
CA GLU A 145 -4.43 -1.57 0.39
C GLU A 145 -2.99 -1.01 0.30
N VAL A 146 -2.85 0.29 0.06
CA VAL A 146 -1.58 0.95 -0.20
C VAL A 146 -1.42 2.17 0.70
N TRP A 147 -0.26 2.26 1.34
CA TRP A 147 0.14 3.32 2.25
C TRP A 147 1.41 3.99 1.74
N ILE A 148 1.42 5.32 1.77
CA ILE A 148 2.57 6.16 1.43
C ILE A 148 2.96 6.93 2.70
N ASN A 149 4.19 6.77 3.16
CA ASN A 149 4.70 7.45 4.35
C ASN A 149 3.81 7.26 5.60
N GLY A 150 3.23 6.08 5.78
CA GLY A 150 2.32 5.80 6.90
C GLY A 150 0.90 6.35 6.76
N ALA A 151 0.57 6.93 5.62
CA ALA A 151 -0.76 7.47 5.35
C ALA A 151 -1.48 6.71 4.24
N MET A 152 -2.76 6.44 4.48
CA MET A 152 -3.74 6.08 3.45
C MET A 152 -4.83 7.15 3.42
N PRO A 153 -4.70 8.16 2.55
CA PRO A 153 -5.77 9.14 2.34
C PRO A 153 -7.05 8.43 1.90
N ARG A 154 -8.09 8.49 2.73
CA ARG A 154 -9.41 7.93 2.46
C ARG A 154 -10.49 8.82 3.03
N THR A 155 -11.57 8.97 2.28
CA THR A 155 -12.75 9.74 2.71
C THR A 155 -14.00 8.93 2.41
N PRO A 156 -14.88 8.69 3.40
CA PRO A 156 -16.12 7.95 3.17
C PRO A 156 -16.96 8.54 2.04
N GLY A 157 -17.47 7.69 1.16
CA GLY A 157 -18.28 8.10 0.00
C GLY A 157 -17.50 8.72 -1.17
N ARG A 158 -16.16 8.71 -1.13
CA ARG A 158 -15.30 9.24 -2.20
C ARG A 158 -14.31 8.17 -2.69
N PRO A 159 -13.86 8.24 -3.96
CA PRO A 159 -12.76 7.41 -4.42
C PRO A 159 -11.54 7.60 -3.51
N SER A 160 -10.99 6.50 -3.03
CA SER A 160 -9.88 6.46 -2.08
C SER A 160 -8.80 5.53 -2.65
N PRO A 161 -7.85 6.01 -3.47
CA PRO A 161 -7.00 5.15 -4.30
C PRO A 161 -6.10 4.18 -3.55
N GLY A 162 -5.81 4.46 -2.28
CA GLY A 162 -5.06 3.57 -1.40
C GLY A 162 -5.89 2.44 -0.79
N ALA A 163 -7.23 2.52 -0.79
CA ALA A 163 -8.09 1.45 -0.30
C ALA A 163 -8.32 0.37 -1.38
N ILE A 164 -9.04 -0.70 -1.07
CA ILE A 164 -9.44 -1.71 -2.06
C ILE A 164 -10.25 -1.05 -3.19
N GLN A 165 -9.76 -1.17 -4.43
CA GLN A 165 -10.40 -0.57 -5.62
C GLN A 165 -11.43 -1.50 -6.29
N GLY A 166 -11.34 -2.80 -6.04
CA GLY A 166 -12.16 -3.83 -6.71
C GLY A 166 -11.33 -5.08 -7.03
N PHE A 167 -11.99 -6.12 -7.52
CA PHE A 167 -11.35 -7.40 -7.82
C PHE A 167 -10.35 -7.26 -8.97
N ASN A 168 -9.07 -7.52 -8.71
CA ASN A 168 -7.96 -7.36 -9.66
C ASN A 168 -7.85 -5.94 -10.25
N MET A 169 -8.26 -4.93 -9.49
CA MET A 169 -8.17 -3.53 -9.88
C MET A 169 -6.90 -2.87 -9.31
N PRO A 170 -6.19 -2.06 -10.10
CA PRO A 170 -4.96 -1.41 -9.62
C PRO A 170 -5.26 -0.29 -8.62
N ASN A 171 -4.44 -0.21 -7.58
CA ASN A 171 -4.29 0.98 -6.75
C ASN A 171 -3.41 1.98 -7.50
N ARG A 172 -3.88 3.23 -7.66
CA ARG A 172 -3.12 4.33 -8.28
C ARG A 172 -2.99 5.49 -7.29
N VAL A 173 -1.94 5.45 -6.48
CA VAL A 173 -1.76 6.38 -5.35
C VAL A 173 -0.77 7.46 -5.72
N VAL A 174 -1.19 8.72 -5.59
CA VAL A 174 -0.31 9.88 -5.79
C VAL A 174 0.77 9.89 -4.69
N LEU A 175 2.04 10.02 -5.07
CA LEU A 175 3.16 10.00 -4.11
C LEU A 175 3.24 11.28 -3.27
N ALA A 176 2.95 12.44 -3.86
CA ALA A 176 2.94 13.74 -3.22
C ALA A 176 1.82 14.62 -3.78
N ASP A 177 1.22 15.50 -2.97
CA ASP A 177 0.12 16.37 -3.41
C ASP A 177 0.51 17.24 -4.63
N GLY A 178 1.75 17.74 -4.61
CA GLY A 178 2.37 18.53 -5.66
C GLY A 178 3.19 17.72 -6.67
N ALA A 179 4.02 18.43 -7.43
CA ALA A 179 5.06 17.82 -8.26
C ALA A 179 6.20 17.29 -7.38
N VAL A 180 6.82 16.20 -7.82
CA VAL A 180 8.00 15.63 -7.15
C VAL A 180 9.28 16.37 -7.53
N SER A 181 10.24 16.32 -6.63
CA SER A 181 11.61 16.78 -6.82
C SER A 181 12.60 15.60 -6.76
N PRO A 182 13.74 15.66 -7.48
CA PRO A 182 14.80 14.69 -7.32
C PRO A 182 15.27 14.62 -5.86
N GLY A 183 15.38 13.40 -5.32
CA GLY A 183 15.73 13.13 -3.92
C GLY A 183 14.53 12.97 -2.98
N ASP A 184 13.30 13.30 -3.42
CA ASP A 184 12.10 13.00 -2.64
C ASP A 184 12.03 11.50 -2.34
N ARG A 185 11.75 11.16 -1.08
CA ARG A 185 11.78 9.78 -0.57
C ARG A 185 10.41 9.37 -0.02
N PHE A 186 9.95 8.19 -0.42
CA PHE A 186 8.64 7.65 -0.05
C PHE A 186 8.76 6.23 0.50
N GLU A 187 8.28 6.01 1.72
CA GLU A 187 8.06 4.67 2.27
C GLU A 187 6.75 4.13 1.73
N ILE A 188 6.80 2.98 1.05
CA ILE A 188 5.65 2.32 0.45
C ILE A 188 5.37 1.04 1.23
N ALA A 189 4.12 0.87 1.64
CA ALA A 189 3.63 -0.40 2.16
C ALA A 189 2.36 -0.83 1.41
N VAL A 190 2.38 -2.04 0.88
CA VAL A 190 1.26 -2.66 0.17
C VAL A 190 0.80 -3.85 1.00
N PHE A 191 -0.42 -3.76 1.51
CA PHE A 191 -1.12 -4.86 2.16
C PHE A 191 -1.91 -5.62 1.10
N ALA A 192 -1.37 -6.74 0.66
CA ALA A 192 -1.97 -7.61 -0.31
C ALA A 192 -2.94 -8.60 0.36
N ILE A 193 -4.10 -8.84 -0.26
CA ILE A 193 -5.19 -9.64 0.31
C ILE A 193 -5.67 -10.64 -0.74
N ASN A 194 -5.52 -11.93 -0.47
CA ASN A 194 -6.04 -13.00 -1.32
C ASN A 194 -7.53 -13.19 -1.02
N GLY A 195 -8.38 -13.14 -2.05
CA GLY A 195 -9.82 -13.13 -1.85
C GLY A 195 -10.64 -13.65 -3.04
N PRO A 196 -11.98 -13.63 -2.99
CA PRO A 196 -12.83 -12.94 -2.01
C PRO A 196 -12.71 -13.46 -0.57
N ILE A 197 -12.76 -12.56 0.42
CA ILE A 197 -12.65 -12.94 1.85
C ILE A 197 -13.84 -13.79 2.30
N SER A 198 -15.04 -13.50 1.81
CA SER A 198 -16.27 -14.23 2.13
C SER A 198 -16.41 -15.58 1.42
N ALA A 199 -15.61 -15.82 0.38
CA ALA A 199 -15.62 -17.02 -0.44
C ALA A 199 -14.18 -17.36 -0.81
N ALA A 200 -13.47 -17.95 0.15
CA ALA A 200 -12.04 -18.21 0.06
C ALA A 200 -11.65 -18.81 -1.31
N PRO A 201 -10.73 -18.17 -2.05
CA PRO A 201 -10.41 -18.58 -3.41
C PRO A 201 -9.48 -19.80 -3.43
N GLY A 202 -9.52 -20.56 -4.53
CA GLY A 202 -8.59 -21.66 -4.80
C GLY A 202 -7.25 -21.23 -5.42
N ASN A 203 -6.83 -19.97 -5.24
CA ASN A 203 -5.64 -19.37 -5.84
C ASN A 203 -4.60 -18.96 -4.77
N PHE A 204 -3.61 -18.15 -5.18
CA PHE A 204 -2.53 -17.60 -4.36
C PHE A 204 -2.35 -16.12 -4.65
N LEU A 205 -1.68 -15.42 -3.75
CA LEU A 205 -1.43 -13.98 -3.84
C LEU A 205 -0.10 -13.68 -4.54
N PHE A 206 -0.10 -12.69 -5.42
CA PHE A 206 1.10 -12.16 -6.07
C PHE A 206 0.87 -10.75 -6.60
N VAL A 207 1.94 -10.00 -6.87
CA VAL A 207 1.85 -8.70 -7.54
C VAL A 207 1.81 -8.94 -9.05
N ARG A 208 0.77 -8.42 -9.72
CA ARG A 208 0.60 -8.49 -11.17
C ARG A 208 1.35 -7.38 -11.89
N GLU A 209 1.34 -6.19 -11.32
CA GLU A 209 2.04 -5.00 -11.82
C GLU A 209 2.51 -4.13 -10.65
N ALA A 210 3.69 -3.51 -10.78
CA ALA A 210 4.12 -2.42 -9.91
C ALA A 210 4.93 -1.41 -10.73
N LYS A 211 4.55 -0.13 -10.70
CA LYS A 211 5.20 0.91 -11.49
C LYS A 211 5.10 2.29 -10.85
N VAL A 212 6.00 3.18 -11.25
CA VAL A 212 5.87 4.63 -11.04
C VAL A 212 5.46 5.27 -12.37
N GLU A 213 4.33 5.96 -12.35
CA GLU A 213 3.78 6.70 -13.49
C GLU A 213 4.04 8.21 -13.30
N PHE A 214 4.52 8.88 -14.34
CA PHE A 214 4.76 10.32 -14.35
C PHE A 214 3.80 11.05 -15.28
N PHE A 215 3.32 12.20 -14.82
CA PHE A 215 2.35 13.04 -15.53
C PHE A 215 2.82 14.50 -15.59
N ARG A 216 2.36 15.22 -16.61
CA ARG A 216 2.52 16.66 -16.81
C ARG A 216 1.18 17.25 -17.24
#